data_AF-A0A2A2D946-F1
#
_entry.id   AF-A0A2A2D946-F1
#
_cell.length_a   1.000
_cell.length_b   1.000
_cell.length_c   1.000
_cell.angle_alpha   90.00
_cell.angle_beta   90.00
_cell.angle_gamma   90.00
#
_symmetry.space_group_name_H-M   'P 1'
#
loop_
_entity.id
_entity.type
_entity.pdbx_description
1 polymer ?
#
loop_
_entity_poly.entity_id
_entity_poly.type
_entity_poly.pdbx_seq_one_letter_code
_entity_poly.pdbx_strand_id
1 'polypeptide(L)'
;MGESTEVPVNDQVFEETWRVRISTPGGGMLGAGILLGVDTVLTCAHVIPWDGGPEPAGEVLVELVGVADATPVRARVAEGAWVPEQEDSRGDVALLRLAEPQHARHAAPLHRMAPSPGRTVRMFGHPDIPGLRDGVYFWATIDGPCGPRGEWVQLSPRTPAETVRPGFSGAAVTDVETHRVLGMVVSRYDDRTTDAPTGQRLHLSYMIPIETIVRHLPRIEEHVGGRRGNDLPSVPRGAPLDQDFARWLARWLRAADGGGRRGIEAIVIKKGEAARAATLSRAVALADREVTADCPPPVPAPAPRPSDHPAPH
;
A
#
# COMPACT_ATOMS: atom_id res chain seq x y z
N MET A 1 -33.84 11.31 0.93
CA MET A 1 -33.43 11.26 -0.49
C MET A 1 -32.03 11.85 -0.52
N GLY A 2 -31.05 11.06 -0.07
CA GLY A 2 -29.65 11.48 -0.03
C GLY A 2 -29.03 10.99 -1.32
N GLU A 3 -28.70 11.93 -2.20
CA GLU A 3 -27.92 11.65 -3.39
C GLU A 3 -26.58 11.09 -2.91
N SER A 4 -26.35 9.80 -3.20
CA SER A 4 -25.08 9.16 -2.97
C SER A 4 -24.14 9.77 -4.01
N THR A 5 -23.35 10.76 -3.60
CA THR A 5 -22.33 11.36 -4.45
C THR A 5 -21.26 10.29 -4.68
N GLU A 6 -21.49 9.46 -5.69
CA GLU A 6 -20.55 8.46 -6.15
C GLU A 6 -19.30 9.23 -6.62
N VAL A 7 -18.23 9.17 -5.82
CA VAL A 7 -16.96 9.80 -6.16
C VAL A 7 -16.51 9.17 -7.48
N PRO A 8 -16.36 9.95 -8.57
CA PRO A 8 -16.12 9.37 -9.88
C PRO A 8 -14.76 8.66 -9.89
N VAL A 9 -14.80 7.32 -9.87
CA VAL A 9 -13.66 6.48 -10.15
C VAL A 9 -13.42 6.54 -11.65
N ASN A 10 -12.25 7.03 -12.05
CA ASN A 10 -11.86 7.15 -13.45
C ASN A 10 -12.11 5.83 -14.21
N ASP A 11 -13.06 5.87 -15.14
CA ASP A 11 -13.43 4.82 -16.08
C ASP A 11 -12.65 4.94 -17.40
N GLN A 12 -11.93 6.05 -17.60
CA GLN A 12 -11.00 6.32 -18.71
C GLN A 12 -9.56 5.93 -18.34
N VAL A 13 -9.41 4.66 -17.99
CA VAL A 13 -8.22 4.00 -17.41
C VAL A 13 -6.96 4.02 -18.31
N PHE A 14 -7.04 4.53 -19.54
CA PHE A 14 -6.01 4.28 -20.56
C PHE A 14 -4.85 5.28 -20.61
N GLU A 15 -5.05 6.52 -20.17
CA GLU A 15 -4.03 7.58 -20.32
C GLU A 15 -3.06 7.71 -19.12
N GLU A 16 -3.36 7.04 -18.00
CA GLU A 16 -2.60 7.13 -16.74
C GLU A 16 -2.29 8.57 -16.32
N THR A 17 -3.28 9.46 -16.42
CA THR A 17 -3.13 10.89 -16.08
C THR A 17 -2.93 11.15 -14.58
N TRP A 18 -3.12 10.14 -13.74
CA TRP A 18 -2.90 10.18 -12.30
C TRP A 18 -1.43 10.08 -11.86
N ARG A 19 -0.49 9.84 -12.79
CA ARG A 19 0.94 9.72 -12.48
C ARG A 19 1.47 11.06 -12.00
N VAL A 20 2.09 11.05 -10.82
CA VAL A 20 2.64 12.26 -10.19
C VAL A 20 4.16 12.19 -10.13
N ARG A 21 4.80 13.33 -10.44
CA ARG A 21 6.18 13.64 -10.08
C ARG A 21 6.20 14.49 -8.81
N ILE A 22 7.03 14.13 -7.84
CA ILE A 22 7.22 14.87 -6.58
C ILE A 22 8.66 15.39 -6.54
N SER A 23 8.79 16.70 -6.29
CA SER A 23 10.08 17.39 -6.21
C SER A 23 10.13 18.38 -5.07
N THR A 24 11.34 18.79 -4.69
CA THR A 24 11.54 19.90 -3.76
C THR A 24 11.15 21.22 -4.45
N PRO A 25 10.85 22.29 -3.69
CA PRO A 25 10.67 23.63 -4.26
C PRO A 25 11.85 24.13 -5.09
N GLY A 26 13.05 23.59 -4.87
CA GLY A 26 14.25 23.86 -5.66
C GLY A 26 14.40 23.00 -6.93
N GLY A 27 13.41 22.17 -7.26
CA GLY A 27 13.41 21.30 -8.45
C GLY A 27 14.16 19.97 -8.29
N GLY A 28 14.63 19.64 -7.08
CA GLY A 28 15.27 18.36 -6.80
C GLY A 28 14.25 17.22 -6.80
N MET A 29 14.50 16.16 -7.56
CA MET A 29 13.59 15.02 -7.65
C MET A 29 13.54 14.24 -6.33
N LEU A 30 12.34 13.99 -5.82
CA LEU A 30 12.13 13.23 -4.57
C LEU A 30 11.57 11.83 -4.85
N GLY A 31 10.50 11.74 -5.64
CA GLY A 31 9.81 10.50 -5.90
C GLY A 31 8.58 10.67 -6.78
N ALA A 32 7.74 9.65 -6.80
CA ALA A 32 6.50 9.63 -7.55
C ALA A 32 5.29 9.58 -6.63
N GLY A 33 4.11 9.71 -7.20
CA GLY A 33 2.85 9.59 -6.47
C GLY A 33 1.70 9.19 -7.37
N ILE A 34 0.53 9.08 -6.76
CA ILE A 34 -0.72 8.65 -7.38
C ILE A 34 -1.82 9.63 -6.98
N LEU A 35 -2.41 10.34 -7.94
CA LEU A 35 -3.55 11.23 -7.66
C LEU A 35 -4.79 10.43 -7.26
N LEU A 36 -5.38 10.80 -6.13
CA LEU A 36 -6.65 10.31 -5.61
C LEU A 36 -7.67 11.46 -5.59
N GLY A 37 -8.85 11.23 -6.19
CA GLY A 37 -9.87 12.27 -6.29
C GLY A 37 -9.36 13.53 -7.00
N VAL A 38 -9.52 14.69 -6.36
CA VAL A 38 -9.15 15.99 -6.93
C VAL A 38 -7.90 16.60 -6.29
N ASP A 39 -7.61 16.32 -5.03
CA ASP A 39 -6.66 17.12 -4.25
C ASP A 39 -5.77 16.29 -3.32
N THR A 40 -5.78 14.97 -3.48
CA THR A 40 -5.06 14.05 -2.61
C THR A 40 -4.07 13.24 -3.44
N VAL A 41 -2.84 13.09 -2.96
CA VAL A 41 -1.82 12.28 -3.64
C VAL A 41 -1.25 11.25 -2.67
N LEU A 42 -1.33 9.98 -3.05
CA LEU A 42 -0.71 8.87 -2.35
C LEU A 42 0.75 8.74 -2.77
N THR A 43 1.66 8.58 -1.79
CA THR A 43 3.10 8.37 -2.01
C THR A 43 3.72 7.61 -0.84
N CYS A 44 5.02 7.29 -0.94
CA CYS A 44 5.79 6.75 0.17
C CYS A 44 6.14 7.85 1.18
N ALA A 45 6.13 7.52 2.47
CA ALA A 45 6.44 8.47 3.52
C ALA A 45 7.89 8.98 3.43
N HIS A 46 8.84 8.11 3.07
CA HIS A 46 10.26 8.46 2.93
C HIS A 46 10.57 9.40 1.75
N VAL A 47 9.64 9.57 0.81
CA VAL A 47 9.80 10.54 -0.30
C VAL A 47 9.78 11.96 0.22
N ILE A 48 9.09 12.20 1.35
CA ILE A 48 8.93 13.53 1.92
C ILE A 48 10.12 13.82 2.84
N PRO A 49 10.88 14.92 2.60
CA PRO A 49 11.95 15.32 3.50
C PRO A 49 11.43 15.55 4.92
N TRP A 50 12.10 14.94 5.89
CA TRP A 50 11.70 14.97 7.30
C TRP A 50 12.89 15.36 8.18
N ASP A 51 12.64 16.24 9.15
CA ASP A 51 13.64 16.83 10.04
C ASP A 51 13.67 16.18 11.44
N GLY A 52 12.91 15.10 11.63
CA GLY A 52 12.79 14.40 12.92
C GLY A 52 11.65 14.89 13.81
N GLY A 53 10.83 15.84 13.35
CA GLY A 53 9.60 16.27 14.04
C GLY A 53 8.49 15.20 14.06
N PRO A 54 7.32 15.47 14.67
CA PRO A 54 6.22 14.50 14.69
C PRO A 54 5.65 14.20 13.29
N GLU A 55 5.65 15.19 12.39
CA GLU A 55 5.25 15.05 10.98
C GLU A 55 6.17 15.95 10.10
N PRO A 56 6.35 15.64 8.81
CA PRO A 56 7.06 16.52 7.88
C PRO A 56 6.34 17.86 7.70
N ALA A 57 6.98 18.95 8.14
CA ALA A 57 6.47 20.31 7.93
C ALA A 57 6.77 20.88 6.53
N GLY A 58 7.64 20.20 5.77
CA GLY A 58 8.11 20.62 4.46
C GLY A 58 7.00 20.66 3.41
N GLU A 59 7.10 21.63 2.51
CA GLU A 59 6.28 21.69 1.30
C GLU A 59 7.02 21.05 0.13
N VAL A 60 6.29 20.31 -0.69
CA VAL A 60 6.80 19.71 -1.93
C VAL A 60 6.03 20.24 -3.13
N LEU A 61 6.59 20.07 -4.32
CA LEU A 61 5.92 20.31 -5.59
C LEU A 61 5.44 18.99 -6.18
N VAL A 62 4.22 19.00 -6.70
CA VAL A 62 3.51 17.86 -7.27
C VAL A 62 3.08 18.22 -8.69
N GLU A 63 3.40 17.37 -9.67
CA GLU A 63 3.06 17.59 -11.07
C GLU A 63 2.46 16.34 -11.70
N LEU A 64 1.33 16.48 -12.39
CA LEU A 64 0.65 15.40 -13.10
C LEU A 64 1.28 15.21 -14.48
N VAL A 65 2.35 14.43 -14.56
CA VAL A 65 3.15 14.26 -15.77
C VAL A 65 2.43 13.58 -16.94
N GLY A 66 1.27 12.97 -16.68
CA GLY A 66 0.40 12.43 -17.72
C GLY A 66 -0.55 13.45 -18.35
N VAL A 67 -0.65 14.65 -17.78
CA VAL A 67 -1.56 15.71 -18.24
C VAL A 67 -0.77 16.75 -19.03
N ALA A 68 -1.21 17.03 -20.26
CA ALA A 68 -0.59 18.05 -21.08
C ALA A 68 -0.65 19.42 -20.39
N ASP A 69 0.45 20.18 -20.46
CA ASP A 69 0.61 21.52 -19.89
C ASP A 69 0.39 21.61 -18.37
N ALA A 70 0.46 20.49 -17.64
CA ALA A 70 0.35 20.48 -16.19
C ALA A 70 1.50 21.27 -15.55
N THR A 71 1.17 22.19 -14.66
CA THR A 71 2.15 22.93 -13.87
C THR A 71 2.30 22.32 -12.49
N PRO A 72 3.50 22.33 -11.89
CA PRO A 72 3.68 21.86 -10.52
C PRO A 72 2.84 22.67 -9.53
N VAL A 73 2.11 21.98 -8.66
CA VAL A 73 1.33 22.55 -7.56
C VAL A 73 1.98 22.25 -6.23
N ARG A 74 1.82 23.15 -5.26
CA ARG A 74 2.30 22.93 -3.90
C ARG A 74 1.49 21.85 -3.20
N ALA A 75 2.15 21.06 -2.38
CA ALA A 75 1.50 20.05 -1.56
C ALA A 75 2.18 19.89 -0.20
N ARG A 76 1.40 19.48 0.79
CA ARG A 76 1.84 19.18 2.16
C ARG A 76 1.27 17.87 2.61
N VAL A 77 1.90 17.23 3.58
CA VAL A 77 1.33 16.03 4.19
C VAL A 77 -0.01 16.38 4.83
N ALA A 78 -1.05 15.59 4.52
CA ALA A 78 -2.36 15.78 5.10
C ALA A 78 -2.34 15.36 6.59
N GLU A 79 -3.12 16.06 7.41
CA GLU A 79 -3.16 15.84 8.87
C GLU A 79 -3.49 14.38 9.22
N GLY A 80 -2.60 13.76 10.01
CA GLY A 80 -2.72 12.37 10.45
C GLY A 80 -2.61 11.34 9.31
N ALA A 81 -2.06 11.75 8.16
CA ALA A 81 -1.90 10.90 6.98
C ALA A 81 -0.43 10.65 6.63
N TRP A 82 0.44 10.65 7.65
CA TRP A 82 1.84 10.26 7.55
C TRP A 82 2.09 9.00 8.38
N VAL A 83 2.40 7.90 7.71
CA VAL A 83 2.75 6.63 8.35
C VAL A 83 4.18 6.29 7.94
N PRO A 84 5.21 6.71 8.70
CA PRO A 84 6.60 6.42 8.37
C PRO A 84 6.88 4.91 8.45
N GLU A 85 8.04 4.51 7.93
CA GLU A 85 8.55 3.17 8.15
C GLU A 85 8.72 2.91 9.66
N GLN A 86 8.11 1.84 10.16
CA GLN A 86 8.16 1.41 11.56
C GLN A 86 9.42 0.56 11.80
N GLU A 87 9.76 0.29 13.06
CA GLU A 87 10.90 -0.56 13.42
C GLU A 87 10.84 -1.97 12.81
N ASP A 88 9.64 -2.46 12.51
CA ASP A 88 9.44 -3.75 11.85
C ASP A 88 9.31 -3.64 10.32
N SER A 89 9.71 -2.50 9.75
CA SER A 89 9.70 -2.13 8.32
C SER A 89 8.31 -2.08 7.66
N ARG A 90 7.24 -2.04 8.45
CA ARG A 90 5.89 -1.77 7.94
C ARG A 90 5.61 -0.28 7.79
N GLY A 91 4.53 0.06 7.12
CA GLY A 91 4.12 1.45 6.88
C GLY A 91 4.78 2.00 5.61
N ASP A 92 5.42 3.15 5.73
CA ASP A 92 6.01 3.92 4.63
C ASP A 92 4.98 4.40 3.59
N VAL A 93 3.87 4.95 4.08
CA VAL A 93 2.79 5.51 3.24
C VAL A 93 2.39 6.90 3.73
N ALA A 94 2.10 7.79 2.79
CA ALA A 94 1.65 9.14 3.10
C ALA A 94 0.60 9.63 2.11
N LEU A 95 -0.29 10.52 2.57
CA LEU A 95 -1.14 11.33 1.71
C LEU A 95 -0.67 12.78 1.73
N LEU A 96 -0.52 13.35 0.55
CA LEU A 96 -0.32 14.77 0.34
C LEU A 96 -1.65 15.44 0.00
N ARG A 97 -1.90 16.60 0.59
CA ARG A 97 -2.95 17.53 0.22
C ARG A 97 -2.39 18.56 -0.76
N LEU A 98 -2.98 18.64 -1.95
CA LEU A 98 -2.65 19.66 -2.94
C LEU A 98 -3.23 21.00 -2.52
N ALA A 99 -2.46 22.08 -2.70
CA ALA A 99 -2.93 23.45 -2.49
C ALA A 99 -3.97 23.86 -3.54
N GLU A 100 -3.91 23.26 -4.73
CA GLU A 100 -4.82 23.51 -5.84
C GLU A 100 -5.42 22.19 -6.35
N PRO A 101 -6.75 22.07 -6.38
CA PRO A 101 -7.42 20.85 -6.83
C PRO A 101 -7.22 20.64 -8.34
N GLN A 102 -7.02 19.39 -8.70
CA GLN A 102 -6.94 18.86 -10.06
C GLN A 102 -8.32 18.39 -10.53
N HIS A 103 -8.46 18.16 -11.83
CA HIS A 103 -9.71 17.66 -12.39
C HIS A 103 -9.94 16.19 -12.02
N ALA A 104 -11.13 15.84 -11.52
CA ALA A 104 -11.45 14.49 -11.01
C ALA A 104 -11.24 13.36 -12.03
N ARG A 105 -11.39 13.65 -13.34
CA ARG A 105 -11.07 12.71 -14.44
C ARG A 105 -9.63 12.15 -14.39
N HIS A 106 -8.73 12.82 -13.68
CA HIS A 106 -7.33 12.40 -13.54
C HIS A 106 -7.10 11.50 -12.34
N ALA A 107 -8.12 11.20 -11.53
CA ALA A 107 -7.99 10.32 -10.38
C ALA A 107 -7.57 8.90 -10.80
N ALA A 108 -6.78 8.24 -9.96
CA ALA A 108 -6.32 6.90 -10.23
C ALA A 108 -7.42 5.85 -9.98
N PRO A 109 -7.48 4.80 -10.82
CA PRO A 109 -8.41 3.69 -10.68
C PRO A 109 -7.84 2.63 -9.73
N LEU A 110 -7.73 2.96 -8.44
CA LEU A 110 -7.24 2.03 -7.41
C LEU A 110 -8.16 0.81 -7.31
N HIS A 111 -7.57 -0.36 -7.15
CA HIS A 111 -8.35 -1.59 -7.15
C HIS A 111 -7.77 -2.63 -6.20
N ARG A 112 -8.65 -3.22 -5.38
CA ARG A 112 -8.34 -4.41 -4.57
C ARG A 112 -8.15 -5.61 -5.48
N MET A 113 -7.01 -6.26 -5.42
CA MET A 113 -6.76 -7.47 -6.16
C MET A 113 -5.69 -8.32 -5.48
N ALA A 114 -6.01 -9.60 -5.27
CA ALA A 114 -5.03 -10.57 -4.83
C ALA A 114 -3.83 -10.60 -5.82
N PRO A 115 -2.59 -10.39 -5.35
CA PRO A 115 -1.40 -10.40 -6.20
C PRO A 115 -1.17 -11.81 -6.73
N SER A 116 -1.72 -12.07 -7.92
CA SER A 116 -1.64 -13.38 -8.55
C SER A 116 -0.27 -13.52 -9.23
N PRO A 117 0.52 -14.57 -8.90
CA PRO A 117 1.82 -14.79 -9.51
C PRO A 117 1.74 -14.84 -11.05
N GLY A 118 2.73 -14.26 -11.73
CA GLY A 118 2.83 -14.19 -13.19
C GLY A 118 2.05 -13.06 -13.86
N ARG A 119 1.22 -12.31 -13.11
CA ARG A 119 0.53 -11.12 -13.65
C ARG A 119 1.54 -10.03 -14.00
N THR A 120 1.41 -9.48 -15.21
CA THR A 120 2.32 -8.44 -15.72
C THR A 120 1.85 -7.06 -15.28
N VAL A 121 2.78 -6.29 -14.71
CA VAL A 121 2.56 -4.94 -14.24
C VAL A 121 3.59 -3.98 -14.85
N ARG A 122 3.27 -2.69 -14.82
CA ARG A 122 4.20 -1.62 -15.20
C ARG A 122 4.18 -0.50 -14.18
N MET A 123 5.30 0.22 -14.11
CA MET A 123 5.53 1.32 -13.19
C MET A 123 6.16 2.48 -13.95
N PHE A 124 5.79 3.71 -13.63
CA PHE A 124 6.38 4.92 -14.20
C PHE A 124 7.05 5.74 -13.11
N GLY A 125 8.35 5.95 -13.22
CA GLY A 125 9.12 6.75 -12.26
C GLY A 125 10.00 7.76 -12.97
N HIS A 126 10.61 8.67 -12.21
CA HIS A 126 11.49 9.70 -12.73
C HIS A 126 12.86 9.58 -12.08
N PRO A 127 13.69 8.62 -12.54
CA PRO A 127 15.02 8.47 -11.97
C PRO A 127 15.87 9.69 -12.31
N ASP A 128 16.75 10.10 -11.37
CA ASP A 128 17.70 11.20 -11.61
C ASP A 128 18.87 10.72 -12.48
N ILE A 129 18.54 10.42 -13.75
CA ILE A 129 19.47 9.98 -14.79
C ILE A 129 19.35 10.99 -15.94
N PRO A 130 20.48 11.53 -16.45
CA PRO A 130 20.48 12.39 -17.63
C PRO A 130 19.73 11.73 -18.81
N GLY A 131 18.78 12.45 -19.40
CA GLY A 131 17.95 11.95 -20.52
C GLY A 131 16.70 11.17 -20.12
N LEU A 132 16.47 10.88 -18.83
CA LEU A 132 15.26 10.20 -18.33
C LEU A 132 14.46 11.06 -17.33
N ARG A 133 14.70 12.39 -17.31
CA ARG A 133 14.02 13.33 -16.39
C ARG A 133 12.51 13.43 -16.64
N ASP A 134 12.07 13.13 -17.86
CA ASP A 134 10.66 13.07 -18.26
C ASP A 134 9.98 11.75 -17.84
N GLY A 135 10.73 10.88 -17.16
CA GLY A 135 10.26 9.61 -16.64
C GLY A 135 10.46 8.45 -17.59
N VAL A 136 10.32 7.24 -17.05
CA VAL A 136 10.53 5.99 -17.78
C VAL A 136 9.62 4.89 -17.24
N TYR A 137 9.10 4.07 -18.14
CA TYR A 137 8.35 2.87 -17.79
C TYR A 137 9.29 1.70 -17.52
N PHE A 138 9.06 1.01 -16.41
CA PHE A 138 9.59 -0.33 -16.14
C PHE A 138 8.46 -1.34 -16.06
N TRP A 139 8.78 -2.58 -16.39
CA TRP A 139 7.84 -3.70 -16.42
C TRP A 139 8.32 -4.81 -15.51
N ALA A 140 7.37 -5.48 -14.87
CA ALA A 140 7.64 -6.59 -13.98
C ALA A 140 6.51 -7.62 -14.00
N THR A 141 6.75 -8.79 -13.41
CA THR A 141 5.73 -9.76 -13.05
C THR A 141 5.58 -9.84 -11.54
N ILE A 142 4.36 -10.02 -11.07
CA ILE A 142 4.08 -10.30 -9.66
C ILE A 142 4.59 -11.70 -9.32
N ASP A 143 5.37 -11.85 -8.26
CA ASP A 143 5.80 -13.16 -7.75
C ASP A 143 4.92 -13.62 -6.58
N GLY A 144 4.67 -12.74 -5.61
CA GLY A 144 3.81 -13.04 -4.47
C GLY A 144 4.10 -12.21 -3.22
N PRO A 145 3.35 -12.46 -2.14
CA PRO A 145 3.55 -11.83 -0.84
C PRO A 145 4.98 -12.01 -0.30
N CYS A 146 5.57 -10.94 0.22
CA CYS A 146 6.91 -10.97 0.81
C CYS A 146 7.12 -9.84 1.81
N GLY A 147 8.36 -9.67 2.26
CA GLY A 147 8.77 -8.50 3.03
C GLY A 147 8.18 -8.44 4.45
N PRO A 148 8.27 -7.27 5.08
CA PRO A 148 7.82 -7.02 6.45
C PRO A 148 6.43 -7.57 6.75
N ARG A 149 6.35 -8.62 7.59
CA ARG A 149 5.11 -9.29 8.00
C ARG A 149 4.19 -9.73 6.84
N GLY A 150 4.70 -9.87 5.61
CA GLY A 150 3.91 -10.21 4.43
C GLY A 150 3.09 -9.07 3.83
N GLU A 151 3.35 -7.83 4.25
CA GLU A 151 2.64 -6.62 3.79
C GLU A 151 3.07 -6.15 2.41
N TRP A 152 4.23 -6.61 1.90
CA TRP A 152 4.72 -6.27 0.58
C TRP A 152 4.43 -7.37 -0.44
N VAL A 153 4.63 -7.05 -1.71
CA VAL A 153 4.59 -8.00 -2.83
C VAL A 153 5.87 -7.83 -3.64
N GLN A 154 6.52 -8.95 -3.92
CA GLN A 154 7.71 -9.00 -4.76
C GLN A 154 7.32 -8.90 -6.23
N LEU A 155 8.10 -8.10 -6.96
CA LEU A 155 8.02 -7.90 -8.38
C LEU A 155 9.36 -8.31 -9.02
N SER A 156 9.28 -9.23 -9.97
CA SER A 156 10.40 -9.64 -10.82
C SER A 156 10.47 -8.77 -12.07
N PRO A 157 11.51 -7.95 -12.26
CA PRO A 157 11.63 -7.10 -13.45
C PRO A 157 11.90 -7.97 -14.69
N ARG A 158 11.44 -7.56 -15.88
CA ARG A 158 11.69 -8.37 -17.10
C ARG A 158 13.17 -8.45 -17.45
N THR A 159 13.91 -7.39 -17.13
CA THR A 159 15.37 -7.35 -17.24
C THR A 159 15.95 -6.68 -15.99
N PRO A 160 17.20 -6.98 -15.60
CA PRO A 160 17.87 -6.29 -14.49
C PRO A 160 17.86 -4.76 -14.61
N ALA A 161 17.90 -4.23 -15.84
CA ALA A 161 17.90 -2.80 -16.11
C ALA A 161 16.56 -2.12 -15.79
N GLU A 162 15.46 -2.87 -15.70
CA GLU A 162 14.12 -2.40 -15.34
C GLU A 162 13.83 -2.52 -13.83
N THR A 163 14.86 -2.76 -13.02
CA THR A 163 14.71 -2.69 -11.56
C THR A 163 14.48 -1.26 -11.13
N VAL A 164 13.47 -1.06 -10.26
CA VAL A 164 13.18 0.27 -9.71
C VAL A 164 14.39 0.84 -8.96
N ARG A 165 14.39 2.15 -8.77
CA ARG A 165 15.51 2.92 -8.20
C ARG A 165 14.98 4.24 -7.63
N PRO A 166 15.80 5.06 -6.96
CA PRO A 166 15.38 6.37 -6.51
C PRO A 166 14.67 7.15 -7.64
N GLY A 167 13.53 7.76 -7.32
CA GLY A 167 12.61 8.37 -8.29
C GLY A 167 11.40 7.51 -8.68
N PHE A 168 11.38 6.23 -8.32
CA PHE A 168 10.21 5.35 -8.47
C PHE A 168 9.38 5.18 -7.20
N SER A 169 9.94 5.45 -6.01
CA SER A 169 9.20 5.35 -4.74
C SER A 169 7.92 6.19 -4.81
N GLY A 170 6.78 5.59 -4.47
CA GLY A 170 5.46 6.20 -4.58
C GLY A 170 4.78 6.05 -5.95
N ALA A 171 5.44 5.46 -6.96
CA ALA A 171 4.83 5.24 -8.26
C ALA A 171 3.71 4.19 -8.21
N ALA A 172 2.70 4.36 -9.06
CA ALA A 172 1.67 3.35 -9.26
C ALA A 172 2.27 2.06 -9.85
N VAL A 173 1.83 0.92 -9.33
CA VAL A 173 1.98 -0.37 -9.99
C VAL A 173 0.67 -0.68 -10.71
N THR A 174 0.68 -0.49 -12.03
CA THR A 174 -0.50 -0.67 -12.87
C THR A 174 -0.50 -2.05 -13.50
N ASP A 175 -1.64 -2.74 -13.40
CA ASP A 175 -1.89 -3.97 -14.14
C ASP A 175 -2.00 -3.69 -15.64
N VAL A 176 -1.24 -4.43 -16.45
CA VAL A 176 -1.20 -4.16 -17.90
C VAL A 176 -2.50 -4.54 -18.59
N GLU A 177 -3.20 -5.55 -18.08
CA GLU A 177 -4.43 -6.07 -18.69
C GLU A 177 -5.64 -5.19 -18.37
N THR A 178 -5.82 -4.83 -17.10
CA THR A 178 -7.01 -4.10 -16.63
C THR A 178 -6.78 -2.60 -16.48
N HIS A 179 -5.54 -2.14 -16.61
CA HIS A 179 -5.11 -0.75 -16.38
C HIS A 179 -5.39 -0.22 -14.96
N ARG A 180 -5.79 -1.09 -14.02
CA ARG A 180 -6.04 -0.73 -12.62
C ARG A 180 -4.73 -0.60 -11.83
N VAL A 181 -4.74 0.29 -10.84
CA VAL A 181 -3.61 0.43 -9.91
C VAL A 181 -3.76 -0.59 -8.79
N LEU A 182 -2.82 -1.54 -8.72
CA LEU A 182 -2.83 -2.66 -7.76
C LEU A 182 -1.98 -2.38 -6.51
N GLY A 183 -1.10 -1.38 -6.57
CA GLY A 183 -0.23 -1.03 -5.46
C GLY A 183 0.64 0.17 -5.77
N MET A 184 1.58 0.41 -4.87
CA MET A 184 2.53 1.51 -4.92
C MET A 184 3.94 0.98 -4.71
N VAL A 185 4.89 1.42 -5.54
CA VAL A 185 6.31 1.05 -5.40
C VAL A 185 6.86 1.62 -4.11
N VAL A 186 7.50 0.77 -3.29
CA VAL A 186 8.08 1.18 -2.00
C VAL A 186 9.60 1.10 -2.00
N SER A 187 10.15 0.00 -2.50
CA SER A 187 11.55 -0.30 -2.29
C SER A 187 12.07 -1.26 -3.35
N ARG A 188 13.37 -1.54 -3.28
CA ARG A 188 14.08 -2.51 -4.10
C ARG A 188 15.08 -3.28 -3.27
N TYR A 189 15.44 -4.45 -3.76
CA TYR A 189 16.64 -5.15 -3.36
C TYR A 189 17.57 -5.25 -4.56
N ASP A 190 18.77 -4.69 -4.41
CA ASP A 190 19.88 -4.94 -5.32
C ASP A 190 20.96 -5.68 -4.55
N ASP A 191 21.39 -6.82 -5.09
CA ASP A 191 22.48 -7.59 -4.49
C ASP A 191 23.83 -6.89 -4.73
N ARG A 192 24.13 -5.92 -3.86
CA ARG A 192 25.37 -5.13 -3.88
C ARG A 192 26.45 -5.67 -2.95
N THR A 193 26.08 -6.58 -2.05
CA THR A 193 26.90 -7.04 -0.93
C THR A 193 27.43 -8.46 -1.10
N THR A 194 26.95 -9.22 -2.08
CA THR A 194 27.53 -10.52 -2.39
C THR A 194 28.67 -10.40 -3.40
N ASP A 195 29.67 -11.28 -3.27
CA ASP A 195 30.70 -11.52 -4.28
C ASP A 195 30.15 -12.23 -5.54
N ALA A 196 28.82 -12.27 -5.71
CA ALA A 196 28.19 -12.91 -6.85
C ALA A 196 28.61 -12.20 -8.15
N PRO A 197 28.96 -12.96 -9.21
CA PRO A 197 29.21 -12.39 -10.53
C PRO A 197 28.06 -11.50 -10.97
N THR A 198 28.34 -10.40 -11.69
CA THR A 198 27.33 -9.40 -12.09
C THR A 198 26.07 -10.00 -12.74
N GLY A 199 26.21 -11.09 -13.51
CA GLY A 199 25.09 -11.78 -14.15
C GLY A 199 24.24 -12.67 -13.22
N GLN A 200 24.62 -12.81 -11.96
CA GLN A 200 23.92 -13.62 -10.95
C GLN A 200 23.39 -12.78 -9.78
N ARG A 201 23.50 -11.45 -9.86
CA ARG A 201 22.99 -10.54 -8.83
C ARG A 201 21.48 -10.52 -8.86
N LEU A 202 20.88 -10.58 -7.68
CA LEU A 202 19.43 -10.45 -7.53
C LEU A 202 19.01 -9.00 -7.70
N HIS A 203 17.92 -8.84 -8.44
CA HIS A 203 17.33 -7.57 -8.80
C HIS A 203 15.82 -7.67 -8.60
N LEU A 204 15.35 -7.15 -7.47
CA LEU A 204 13.96 -7.28 -7.05
C LEU A 204 13.38 -5.90 -6.79
N SER A 205 12.11 -5.72 -7.15
CA SER A 205 11.34 -4.54 -6.80
C SER A 205 10.20 -4.95 -5.85
N TYR A 206 9.76 -4.02 -5.01
CA TYR A 206 8.68 -4.28 -4.07
C TYR A 206 7.57 -3.24 -4.20
N MET A 207 6.34 -3.70 -4.01
CA MET A 207 5.19 -2.83 -3.86
C MET A 207 4.45 -3.06 -2.55
N ILE A 208 3.80 -2.01 -2.06
CA ILE A 208 2.73 -2.10 -1.07
C ILE A 208 1.42 -2.19 -1.85
N PRO A 209 0.64 -3.28 -1.72
CA PRO A 209 -0.64 -3.45 -2.41
C PRO A 209 -1.70 -2.51 -1.83
N ILE A 210 -2.72 -2.13 -2.63
CA ILE A 210 -3.75 -1.16 -2.21
C ILE A 210 -4.43 -1.56 -0.90
N GLU A 211 -4.71 -2.85 -0.69
CA GLU A 211 -5.30 -3.38 0.54
C GLU A 211 -4.47 -3.04 1.78
N THR A 212 -3.16 -3.21 1.70
CA THR A 212 -2.24 -2.85 2.79
C THR A 212 -2.24 -1.33 3.01
N ILE A 213 -2.33 -0.53 1.94
CA ILE A 213 -2.37 0.94 2.05
C ILE A 213 -3.68 1.38 2.73
N VAL A 214 -4.83 0.80 2.37
CA VAL A 214 -6.13 1.05 3.02
C VAL A 214 -6.03 0.78 4.52
N ARG A 215 -5.32 -0.28 4.94
CA ARG A 215 -5.12 -0.58 6.36
C ARG A 215 -4.36 0.52 7.11
N HIS A 216 -3.31 1.07 6.53
CA HIS A 216 -2.49 2.13 7.15
C HIS A 216 -3.14 3.52 7.02
N LEU A 217 -3.90 3.75 5.93
CA LEU A 217 -4.56 5.02 5.62
C LEU A 217 -6.04 4.77 5.24
N PRO A 218 -6.93 4.47 6.21
CA PRO A 218 -8.32 4.09 5.92
C PRO A 218 -9.11 5.08 5.08
N ARG A 219 -8.72 6.36 5.11
CA ARG A 219 -9.35 7.43 4.32
C ARG A 219 -9.30 7.20 2.81
N ILE A 220 -8.34 6.43 2.30
CA ILE A 220 -8.28 6.16 0.85
C ILE A 220 -9.36 5.20 0.36
N GLU A 221 -10.06 4.49 1.26
CA GLU A 221 -11.05 3.47 0.91
C GLU A 221 -12.12 3.99 -0.06
N GLU A 222 -12.53 5.25 0.06
CA GLU A 222 -13.51 5.87 -0.83
C GLU A 222 -13.07 5.97 -2.30
N HIS A 223 -11.76 5.85 -2.56
CA HIS A 223 -11.17 5.89 -3.89
C HIS A 223 -10.86 4.49 -4.45
N VAL A 224 -11.14 3.42 -3.70
CA VAL A 224 -10.70 2.06 -4.05
C VAL A 224 -11.88 1.23 -4.56
N GLY A 225 -11.78 0.79 -5.81
CA GLY A 225 -12.68 -0.18 -6.42
C GLY A 225 -12.34 -1.64 -6.08
N GLY A 226 -13.21 -2.56 -6.50
CA GLY A 226 -13.06 -3.99 -6.27
C GLY A 226 -13.63 -4.44 -4.92
N ARG A 227 -13.93 -5.75 -4.83
CA ARG A 227 -14.45 -6.35 -3.60
C ARG A 227 -13.31 -6.63 -2.62
N ARG A 228 -13.60 -6.51 -1.31
CA ARG A 228 -12.69 -6.98 -0.27
C ARG A 228 -12.44 -8.47 -0.45
N GLY A 229 -11.24 -8.92 -0.07
CA GLY A 229 -10.87 -10.34 -0.15
C GLY A 229 -11.73 -11.23 0.74
N ASN A 230 -12.40 -10.64 1.74
CA ASN A 230 -13.45 -11.27 2.52
C ASN A 230 -14.54 -10.28 2.92
N ASP A 231 -15.76 -10.81 3.05
CA ASP A 231 -16.92 -10.10 3.61
C ASP A 231 -17.31 -10.73 4.97
N LEU A 232 -16.40 -11.49 5.59
CA LEU A 232 -16.68 -12.14 6.86
C LEU A 232 -16.53 -11.13 8.01
N PRO A 233 -17.40 -11.20 9.03
CA PRO A 233 -17.33 -10.27 10.16
C PRO A 233 -16.01 -10.43 10.92
N SER A 234 -15.45 -9.31 11.40
CA SER A 234 -14.30 -9.38 12.32
C SER A 234 -14.70 -10.09 13.62
N VAL A 235 -13.79 -10.89 14.17
CA VAL A 235 -14.02 -11.71 15.35
C VAL A 235 -12.98 -11.38 16.42
N PRO A 236 -13.40 -10.98 17.64
CA PRO A 236 -12.47 -10.66 18.72
C PRO A 236 -11.53 -11.84 19.05
N ARG A 237 -10.30 -11.54 19.47
CA ARG A 237 -9.30 -12.58 19.84
C ARG A 237 -9.79 -13.58 20.91
N GLY A 238 -10.72 -13.18 21.76
CA GLY A 238 -11.30 -14.00 22.84
C GLY A 238 -12.53 -14.83 22.44
N ALA A 239 -12.98 -14.77 21.19
CA ALA A 239 -14.14 -15.55 20.75
C ALA A 239 -13.86 -17.06 20.85
N PRO A 240 -14.87 -17.89 21.18
CA PRO A 240 -14.74 -19.35 21.20
C PRO A 240 -14.20 -19.89 19.88
N LEU A 241 -13.21 -20.78 19.96
CA LEU A 241 -12.57 -21.41 18.80
C LEU A 241 -12.94 -22.88 18.72
N ASP A 242 -13.47 -23.29 17.57
CA ASP A 242 -13.48 -24.70 17.16
C ASP A 242 -12.05 -25.12 16.77
N GLN A 243 -11.36 -25.80 17.68
CA GLN A 243 -9.95 -26.18 17.52
C GLN A 243 -9.72 -27.27 16.47
N ASP A 244 -10.67 -28.20 16.32
CA ASP A 244 -10.56 -29.28 15.33
C ASP A 244 -10.72 -28.71 13.92
N PHE A 245 -11.71 -27.84 13.75
CA PHE A 245 -11.91 -27.13 12.51
C PHE A 245 -10.74 -26.19 12.17
N ALA A 246 -10.18 -25.47 13.15
CA ALA A 246 -8.99 -24.64 12.96
C ALA A 246 -7.78 -25.47 12.47
N ARG A 247 -7.54 -26.64 13.07
CA ARG A 247 -6.46 -27.56 12.67
C ARG A 247 -6.69 -28.14 11.27
N TRP A 248 -7.94 -28.43 10.91
CA TRP A 248 -8.27 -28.85 9.55
C TRP A 248 -8.03 -27.73 8.55
N LEU A 249 -8.51 -26.50 8.82
CA LEU A 249 -8.37 -25.36 7.91
C LEU A 249 -6.90 -25.00 7.67
N ALA A 250 -6.08 -24.98 8.72
CA ALA A 250 -4.64 -24.73 8.61
C ALA A 250 -3.92 -25.79 7.76
N ARG A 251 -4.32 -27.07 7.86
CA ARG A 251 -3.76 -28.14 7.02
C ARG A 251 -4.17 -27.98 5.56
N TRP A 252 -5.44 -27.64 5.32
CA TRP A 252 -5.96 -27.42 3.98
C TRP A 252 -5.27 -26.25 3.27
N LEU A 253 -5.13 -25.11 3.96
CA LEU A 253 -4.42 -23.93 3.44
C LEU A 253 -2.96 -24.26 3.08
N ARG A 254 -2.24 -24.95 3.96
CA ARG A 254 -0.84 -25.36 3.70
C ARG A 254 -0.70 -26.34 2.53
N ALA A 255 -1.68 -27.20 2.32
CA ALA A 255 -1.66 -28.15 1.21
C ALA A 255 -1.84 -27.45 -0.15
N ALA A 256 -2.50 -26.30 -0.19
CA ALA A 256 -2.68 -25.50 -1.40
C ALA A 256 -1.37 -24.82 -1.87
N ASP A 257 -0.41 -24.58 -0.97
CA ASP A 257 0.88 -23.94 -1.31
C ASP A 257 1.87 -24.88 -2.03
N GLY A 258 1.60 -26.19 -2.05
CA GLY A 258 2.53 -27.24 -2.55
C GLY A 258 2.49 -27.54 -4.06
N GLY A 259 1.99 -26.62 -4.89
CA GLY A 259 1.96 -26.79 -6.36
C GLY A 259 0.78 -27.62 -6.90
N GLY A 260 -0.21 -27.93 -6.06
CA GLY A 260 -1.47 -28.55 -6.46
C GLY A 260 -2.52 -27.50 -6.86
N ARG A 261 -3.36 -27.81 -7.85
CA ARG A 261 -4.49 -26.97 -8.34
C ARG A 261 -5.18 -26.22 -7.21
N ARG A 262 -5.50 -24.93 -7.40
CA ARG A 262 -6.37 -24.13 -6.51
C ARG A 262 -7.60 -24.96 -6.12
N GLY A 263 -7.57 -25.55 -4.94
CA GLY A 263 -8.67 -26.35 -4.42
C GLY A 263 -9.80 -25.41 -4.04
N ILE A 264 -11.01 -25.69 -4.52
CA ILE A 264 -12.21 -25.04 -4.00
C ILE A 264 -12.79 -25.98 -2.96
N GLU A 265 -12.92 -25.50 -1.73
CA GLU A 265 -13.50 -26.26 -0.61
C GLU A 265 -14.73 -25.52 -0.10
N ALA A 266 -15.88 -26.21 -0.13
CA ALA A 266 -17.14 -25.66 0.33
C ALA A 266 -17.35 -26.00 1.82
N ILE A 267 -17.34 -24.99 2.68
CA ILE A 267 -17.56 -25.16 4.12
C ILE A 267 -18.98 -24.73 4.46
N VAL A 268 -19.77 -25.64 5.01
CA VAL A 268 -21.13 -25.35 5.50
C VAL A 268 -21.10 -25.24 7.02
N ILE A 269 -21.48 -24.08 7.54
CA ILE A 269 -21.60 -23.82 8.98
C ILE A 269 -23.09 -23.73 9.31
N LYS A 270 -23.56 -24.57 10.23
CA LYS A 270 -24.99 -24.62 10.58
C LYS A 270 -25.35 -23.49 11.55
N LYS A 271 -26.62 -23.07 11.51
CA LYS A 271 -27.19 -22.13 12.50
C LYS A 271 -27.01 -22.73 13.91
N GLY A 272 -26.24 -22.05 14.76
CA GLY A 272 -25.89 -22.50 16.11
C GLY A 272 -24.39 -22.84 16.31
N GLU A 273 -23.62 -22.99 15.24
CA GLU A 273 -22.18 -23.28 15.30
C GLU A 273 -21.33 -22.00 15.41
N ALA A 274 -21.61 -21.17 16.41
CA ALA A 274 -20.99 -19.85 16.58
C ALA A 274 -19.45 -19.93 16.68
N ALA A 275 -18.91 -20.94 17.36
CA ALA A 275 -17.46 -21.15 17.48
C ALA A 275 -16.80 -21.49 16.13
N ARG A 276 -17.49 -22.24 15.25
CA ARG A 276 -16.97 -22.61 13.94
C ARG A 276 -17.00 -21.43 12.96
N ALA A 277 -18.07 -20.63 13.00
CA ALA A 277 -18.17 -19.35 12.29
C ALA A 277 -17.08 -18.36 12.75
N ALA A 278 -16.86 -18.26 14.06
CA ALA A 278 -15.82 -17.43 14.64
C ALA A 278 -14.42 -17.88 14.19
N THR A 279 -14.14 -19.20 14.21
CA THR A 279 -12.89 -19.77 13.71
C THR A 279 -12.66 -19.47 12.22
N LEU A 280 -13.66 -19.67 11.35
CA LEU A 280 -13.53 -19.39 9.92
C LEU A 280 -13.23 -17.91 9.68
N SER A 281 -14.04 -17.04 10.28
CA SER A 281 -13.92 -15.59 10.08
C SER A 281 -12.58 -15.08 10.61
N ARG A 282 -12.09 -15.59 11.74
CA ARG A 282 -10.76 -15.26 12.26
C ARG A 282 -9.63 -15.75 11.36
N ALA A 283 -9.72 -16.96 10.83
CA ALA A 283 -8.71 -17.50 9.92
C ALA A 283 -8.65 -16.71 8.60
N VAL A 284 -9.80 -16.32 8.07
CA VAL A 284 -9.89 -15.48 6.87
C VAL A 284 -9.41 -14.06 7.15
N ALA A 285 -9.78 -13.47 8.29
CA ALA A 285 -9.28 -12.16 8.71
C ALA A 285 -7.75 -12.14 8.90
N LEU A 286 -7.16 -13.23 9.39
CA LEU A 286 -5.70 -13.37 9.48
C LEU A 286 -5.01 -13.51 8.11
N ALA A 287 -5.73 -13.96 7.09
CA ALA A 287 -5.25 -14.05 5.72
C ALA A 287 -5.54 -12.78 4.90
N ASP A 288 -6.38 -11.88 5.42
CA ASP A 288 -6.66 -10.59 4.81
C ASP A 288 -5.56 -9.58 5.13
N ARG A 289 -5.26 -8.76 4.14
CA ARG A 289 -4.30 -7.67 4.24
C ARG A 289 -4.94 -6.39 4.79
N GLU A 290 -6.26 -6.23 4.63
CA GLU A 290 -6.99 -5.07 5.14
C GLU A 290 -7.40 -5.20 6.61
N VAL A 291 -7.64 -6.43 7.07
CA VAL A 291 -8.16 -6.70 8.42
C VAL A 291 -7.02 -7.12 9.35
N THR A 292 -6.92 -6.46 10.50
CA THR A 292 -6.07 -6.94 11.59
C THR A 292 -6.88 -7.91 12.43
N ALA A 293 -6.28 -9.05 12.83
CA ALA A 293 -6.75 -9.77 14.02
C ALA A 293 -6.41 -8.93 15.27
N ASP A 294 -7.19 -7.88 15.50
CA ASP A 294 -7.19 -6.89 16.60
C ASP A 294 -5.87 -6.57 17.33
N CYS A 295 -5.54 -5.29 17.38
CA CYS A 295 -4.56 -4.67 18.27
C CYS A 295 -4.87 -4.98 19.75
N PRO A 296 -3.87 -5.16 20.66
CA PRO A 296 -4.14 -5.19 22.10
C PRO A 296 -4.78 -3.86 22.57
N PRO A 297 -5.61 -3.87 23.64
CA PRO A 297 -6.15 -2.64 24.20
C PRO A 297 -5.01 -1.73 24.67
N PRO A 298 -5.19 -0.39 24.63
CA PRO A 298 -4.19 0.55 25.12
C PRO A 298 -3.85 0.21 26.58
N VAL A 299 -2.55 0.17 26.89
CA VAL A 299 -2.07 0.08 28.26
C VAL A 299 -2.61 1.32 29.00
N PRO A 300 -3.36 1.16 30.11
CA PRO A 300 -3.82 2.32 30.87
C PRO A 300 -2.60 3.13 31.30
N ALA A 301 -2.66 4.44 31.09
CA ALA A 301 -1.61 5.36 31.51
C ALA A 301 -1.28 5.12 33.00
N PRO A 302 0.00 5.11 33.38
CA PRO A 302 0.36 4.98 34.79
C PRO A 302 -0.34 6.10 35.57
N ALA A 303 -1.01 5.72 36.65
CA ALA A 303 -1.69 6.66 37.52
C ALA A 303 -0.74 7.80 37.90
N PRO A 304 -1.22 9.06 37.90
CA PRO A 304 -0.38 10.19 38.29
C PRO A 304 0.15 9.91 39.71
N ARG A 305 1.47 9.97 39.86
CA ARG A 305 2.11 9.90 41.18
C ARG A 305 1.53 11.06 42.01
N PRO A 306 1.15 10.83 43.28
CA PRO A 306 0.70 11.92 44.14
C PRO A 306 1.80 12.98 44.19
N SER A 307 1.41 14.22 43.94
CA SER A 307 2.28 15.39 44.04
C SER A 307 2.74 15.55 45.49
N ASP A 308 4.02 15.32 45.76
CA ASP A 308 4.65 15.76 47.00
C ASP A 308 4.71 17.30 46.98
N HIS A 309 3.70 17.93 47.57
CA HIS A 309 3.79 19.32 47.97
C HIS A 309 4.53 19.39 49.31
N PRO A 310 5.67 20.11 49.42
CA PRO A 310 6.23 20.43 50.70
C PRO A 310 5.31 21.43 51.41
N ALA A 311 4.98 21.13 52.67
CA ALA A 311 4.19 22.00 53.53
C ALA A 311 4.89 23.36 53.74
N PRO A 312 4.14 24.47 53.82
CA PRO A 312 4.71 25.79 54.01
C PRO A 312 5.21 25.97 55.45
N HIS A 313 6.42 26.50 55.59
CA HIS A 313 6.93 27.16 56.80
C HIS A 313 6.98 28.67 56.56
#